data_AF-A0A101JQY2-F1
#
_entry.id   AF-A0A101JQY2-F1
#
_cell.length_a   1.000
_cell.length_b   1.000
_cell.length_c   1.000
_cell.angle_alpha   90.00
_cell.angle_beta   90.00
_cell.angle_gamma   90.00
#
_symmetry.space_group_name_H-M   'P 1'
#
loop_
_entity.id
_entity.type
_entity.pdbx_description
1 polymer ?
#
loop_
_entity_poly.entity_id
_entity_poly.type
_entity_poly.pdbx_seq_one_letter_code
_entity_poly.pdbx_strand_id
1 'polypeptide(L)'
;MLTAVSTVAVLKPALAATGCSVDYQVTSEWSGGFQGSVTLTNLGDPITEWNLGFSFPDATQKITQGWNATWSQSGTAVVAKSMSWNGSIAANSKINIGFTGTFAAANPKPTAFTLNDSKCTGAVTTPSASTSTSVTASPTPSKTAPASPTPTASPTPTATADPWNPPSTLVKPLAAVWAHEESTYSDLYGFKNYGWDQLVANAGTINYCVRWDSTAHVTAAQRDAVQVALQKQYQKWMDAMLDDGQGWDDWPYKNVAVKVVGWAVRDRAQLEWTDDAVDVYVNDINEDAPQCGEPCGRFFHQDGNYSGCTGGKAHHYDNSLWLTAGFEGGAGGDWGQRIGAEYFMSNLTTENIHILLHEMGHTYGLDDFYDWDPLNGTAGFIMMAGSATQITDFDKWMLRDFWRHLKSRYGL
;
A
#
# COMPACT_ATOMS: atom_id res chain seq x y z
N MET A 1 -65.13 11.41 -11.27
CA MET A 1 -64.06 10.92 -10.37
C MET A 1 -63.46 9.68 -11.02
N LEU A 2 -62.23 9.77 -11.54
CA LEU A 2 -61.53 8.64 -12.15
C LEU A 2 -60.54 8.10 -11.11
N THR A 3 -60.76 6.88 -10.63
CA THR A 3 -59.92 6.21 -9.63
C THR A 3 -58.73 5.56 -10.33
N ALA A 4 -57.52 6.03 -10.05
CA ALA A 4 -56.29 5.43 -10.55
C ALA A 4 -55.84 4.30 -9.60
N VAL A 5 -55.67 3.09 -10.14
CA VAL A 5 -55.06 1.95 -9.44
C VAL A 5 -53.56 2.00 -9.66
N SER A 6 -52.78 2.15 -8.60
CA SER A 6 -51.31 2.06 -8.64
C SER A 6 -50.87 0.61 -8.45
N THR A 7 -50.22 0.03 -9.45
CA THR A 7 -49.52 -1.24 -9.35
C THR A 7 -48.14 -1.01 -8.72
N VAL A 8 -47.88 -1.64 -7.58
CA VAL A 8 -46.55 -1.69 -6.95
C VAL A 8 -45.78 -2.84 -7.60
N ALA A 9 -44.69 -2.51 -8.30
CA ALA A 9 -43.74 -3.50 -8.81
C ALA A 9 -42.85 -4.00 -7.66
N VAL A 10 -42.87 -5.31 -7.39
CA VAL A 10 -41.93 -5.96 -6.48
C VAL A 10 -40.61 -6.15 -7.25
N LEU A 11 -39.58 -5.40 -6.89
CA LEU A 11 -38.22 -5.62 -7.39
C LEU A 11 -37.68 -6.94 -6.84
N LYS A 12 -37.28 -7.86 -7.73
CA LYS A 12 -36.50 -9.04 -7.34
C LYS A 12 -35.09 -8.58 -6.96
N PRO A 13 -34.45 -9.13 -5.91
CA PRO A 13 -33.05 -8.83 -5.64
C PRO A 13 -32.21 -9.25 -6.86
N ALA A 14 -31.41 -8.33 -7.38
CA ALA A 14 -30.40 -8.65 -8.37
C ALA A 14 -29.39 -9.59 -7.71
N LEU A 15 -29.17 -10.77 -8.32
CA LEU A 15 -28.04 -11.61 -7.94
C LEU A 15 -26.77 -10.90 -8.36
N ALA A 16 -25.86 -10.68 -7.41
CA ALA A 16 -24.57 -10.08 -7.70
C ALA A 16 -23.82 -10.96 -8.71
N ALA A 17 -23.22 -10.34 -9.72
CA ALA A 17 -22.39 -11.06 -10.68
C ALA A 17 -21.13 -11.55 -9.94
N THR A 18 -20.92 -12.86 -9.86
CA THR A 18 -19.71 -13.44 -9.29
C THR A 18 -18.73 -13.79 -10.40
N GLY A 19 -17.52 -13.25 -10.29
CA GLY A 19 -16.43 -13.51 -11.22
C GLY A 19 -15.11 -13.18 -10.54
N CYS A 20 -14.11 -14.04 -10.70
CA CYS A 20 -12.76 -13.77 -10.20
C CYS A 20 -11.72 -14.44 -11.06
N SER A 21 -10.53 -13.83 -11.11
CA SER A 21 -9.31 -14.40 -11.64
C SER A 21 -8.28 -14.48 -10.52
N VAL A 22 -7.50 -15.56 -10.52
CA VAL A 22 -6.43 -15.75 -9.54
C VAL A 22 -5.16 -16.10 -10.29
N ASP A 23 -4.12 -15.30 -10.10
CA ASP A 23 -2.76 -15.65 -10.50
C ASP A 23 -1.99 -16.16 -9.29
N TYR A 24 -1.40 -17.35 -9.41
CA TYR A 24 -0.61 -17.99 -8.35
C TYR A 24 0.80 -18.21 -8.85
N GLN A 25 1.76 -17.64 -8.13
CA GLN A 25 3.18 -17.77 -8.43
C GLN A 25 3.95 -18.35 -7.26
N VAL A 26 4.98 -19.13 -7.58
CA VAL A 26 6.05 -19.45 -6.63
C VAL A 26 7.16 -18.45 -6.95
N THR A 27 7.34 -17.46 -6.10
CA THR A 27 8.26 -16.33 -6.32
C THR A 27 9.69 -16.69 -5.97
N SER A 28 9.87 -17.59 -5.00
CA SER A 28 11.16 -18.15 -4.61
C SER A 28 10.99 -19.58 -4.12
N GLU A 29 11.97 -20.44 -4.36
CA GLU A 29 11.97 -21.84 -3.91
C GLU A 29 13.37 -22.26 -3.47
N TRP A 30 13.46 -22.93 -2.32
CA TRP A 30 14.68 -23.49 -1.74
C TRP A 30 14.44 -24.91 -1.21
N SER A 31 15.49 -25.56 -0.73
CA SER A 31 15.39 -26.91 -0.20
C SER A 31 14.40 -26.97 0.97
N GLY A 32 13.22 -27.56 0.73
CA GLY A 32 12.18 -27.77 1.72
C GLY A 32 11.24 -26.58 1.95
N GLY A 33 11.40 -25.47 1.23
CA GLY A 33 10.58 -24.28 1.42
C GLY A 33 10.41 -23.43 0.16
N PHE A 34 9.35 -22.64 0.13
CA PHE A 34 9.02 -21.78 -0.99
C PHE A 34 8.23 -20.56 -0.54
N GLN A 35 8.24 -19.53 -1.37
CA GLN A 35 7.42 -18.35 -1.22
C GLN A 35 6.35 -18.34 -2.31
N GLY A 36 5.09 -18.20 -1.92
CA GLY A 36 3.92 -18.12 -2.79
C GLY A 36 3.35 -16.71 -2.80
N SER A 37 3.01 -16.22 -4.00
CA SER A 37 2.24 -14.98 -4.19
C SER A 37 0.94 -15.29 -4.92
N VAL A 38 -0.14 -14.67 -4.48
CA VAL A 38 -1.48 -14.85 -5.02
C VAL A 38 -2.10 -13.48 -5.33
N THR A 39 -2.34 -13.22 -6.60
CA THR A 39 -3.05 -12.02 -7.04
C THR A 39 -4.52 -12.38 -7.29
N LEU A 40 -5.41 -11.87 -6.45
CA LEU A 40 -6.85 -12.05 -6.56
C LEU A 40 -7.46 -10.85 -7.27
N THR A 41 -8.07 -11.06 -8.43
CA THR A 41 -8.84 -10.04 -9.17
C THR A 41 -10.34 -10.31 -9.03
N ASN A 42 -11.09 -9.31 -8.55
CA ASN A 42 -12.55 -9.35 -8.56
C ASN A 42 -13.04 -8.93 -9.95
N LEU A 43 -13.66 -9.83 -10.71
CA LEU A 43 -14.27 -9.50 -12.01
C LEU A 43 -15.78 -9.22 -11.88
N GLY A 44 -16.36 -9.51 -10.71
CA GLY A 44 -17.77 -9.34 -10.40
C GLY A 44 -18.09 -7.98 -9.78
N ASP A 45 -19.22 -7.91 -9.08
CA ASP A 45 -19.61 -6.74 -8.33
C ASP A 45 -18.63 -6.44 -7.18
N PRO A 46 -18.48 -5.16 -6.75
CA PRO A 46 -17.63 -4.81 -5.61
C PRO A 46 -17.94 -5.65 -4.38
N ILE A 47 -16.91 -6.18 -3.73
CA ILE A 47 -17.01 -6.93 -2.47
C ILE A 47 -16.37 -6.11 -1.35
N THR A 48 -16.93 -6.23 -0.14
CA THR A 48 -16.43 -5.52 1.06
C THR A 48 -15.62 -6.44 1.98
N GLU A 49 -15.73 -7.74 1.77
CA GLU A 49 -14.94 -8.79 2.41
C GLU A 49 -14.71 -9.91 1.38
N TRP A 50 -13.59 -10.63 1.51
CA TRP A 50 -13.27 -11.72 0.63
C TRP A 50 -12.70 -12.92 1.38
N ASN A 51 -13.00 -14.09 0.82
CA ASN A 51 -12.55 -15.39 1.31
C ASN A 51 -12.08 -16.21 0.10
N LEU A 52 -10.76 -16.32 -0.05
CA LEU A 52 -10.11 -17.09 -1.09
C LEU A 52 -9.85 -18.51 -0.60
N GLY A 53 -10.32 -19.52 -1.34
CA GLY A 53 -10.05 -20.93 -1.08
C GLY A 53 -9.28 -21.60 -2.21
N PHE A 54 -8.35 -22.49 -1.88
CA PHE A 54 -7.73 -23.43 -2.82
C PHE A 54 -7.21 -24.68 -2.10
N SER A 55 -6.73 -25.67 -2.85
CA SER A 55 -6.05 -26.84 -2.28
C SER A 55 -4.65 -27.00 -2.87
N PHE A 56 -3.66 -27.24 -2.01
CA PHE A 56 -2.36 -27.71 -2.46
C PHE A 56 -2.49 -29.09 -3.12
N PRO A 57 -1.86 -29.33 -4.28
CA PRO A 57 -1.91 -30.64 -4.92
C PRO A 57 -1.12 -31.72 -4.14
N ASP A 58 -0.12 -31.34 -3.35
CA ASP A 58 0.67 -32.25 -2.52
C ASP A 58 0.35 -32.06 -1.02
N ALA A 59 0.07 -33.15 -0.30
CA ALA A 59 -0.27 -33.12 1.12
C ALA A 59 0.88 -32.69 2.04
N THR A 60 2.12 -32.73 1.54
CA THR A 60 3.32 -32.25 2.23
C THR A 60 3.49 -30.74 2.14
N GLN A 61 2.78 -30.06 1.24
CA GLN A 61 2.79 -28.60 1.19
C GLN A 61 2.06 -28.01 2.41
N LYS A 62 2.72 -27.10 3.13
CA LYS A 62 2.18 -26.44 4.33
C LYS A 62 2.51 -24.95 4.33
N ILE A 63 1.52 -24.09 4.56
CA ILE A 63 1.76 -22.68 4.88
C ILE A 63 2.36 -22.60 6.28
N THR A 64 3.46 -21.88 6.41
CA THR A 64 4.12 -21.62 7.70
C THR A 64 3.85 -20.21 8.19
N GLN A 65 3.79 -19.23 7.27
CA GLN A 65 3.54 -17.83 7.56
C GLN A 65 2.89 -17.17 6.35
N GLY A 66 2.03 -16.19 6.56
CA GLY A 66 1.51 -15.38 5.45
C GLY A 66 1.26 -13.93 5.84
N TRP A 67 1.09 -13.09 4.82
CA TRP A 67 0.82 -11.66 4.94
C TRP A 67 -0.32 -11.28 4.01
N ASN A 68 -0.86 -10.06 4.21
CA ASN A 68 -1.99 -9.51 3.45
C ASN A 68 -3.27 -10.38 3.45
N ALA A 69 -3.33 -11.42 4.29
CA ALA A 69 -4.52 -12.21 4.56
C ALA A 69 -4.41 -12.91 5.91
N THR A 70 -5.55 -13.30 6.49
CA THR A 70 -5.57 -14.32 7.53
C THR A 70 -5.57 -15.70 6.89
N TRP A 71 -4.45 -16.41 6.99
CA TRP A 71 -4.24 -17.73 6.39
C TRP A 71 -4.59 -18.86 7.35
N SER A 72 -5.24 -19.90 6.83
CA SER A 72 -5.53 -21.13 7.56
C SER A 72 -5.44 -22.32 6.62
N GLN A 73 -4.99 -23.46 7.14
CA GLN A 73 -4.87 -24.68 6.36
C GLN A 73 -5.33 -25.91 7.15
N SER A 74 -6.11 -26.77 6.50
CA SER A 74 -6.50 -28.09 7.01
C SER A 74 -6.22 -29.15 5.96
N GLY A 75 -5.27 -30.05 6.23
CA GLY A 75 -4.77 -31.00 5.23
C GLY A 75 -4.16 -30.26 4.03
N THR A 76 -4.74 -30.44 2.84
CA THR A 76 -4.37 -29.72 1.62
C THR A 76 -5.18 -28.45 1.39
N ALA A 77 -6.33 -28.30 2.05
CA ALA A 77 -7.22 -27.15 1.85
C ALA A 77 -6.68 -25.91 2.56
N VAL A 78 -6.55 -24.82 1.81
CA VAL A 78 -6.07 -23.51 2.25
C VAL A 78 -7.19 -22.49 2.10
N VAL A 79 -7.32 -21.64 3.11
CA VAL A 79 -8.23 -20.50 3.13
C VAL A 79 -7.46 -19.25 3.52
N ALA A 80 -7.57 -18.21 2.70
CA ALA A 80 -7.09 -16.86 2.97
C ALA A 80 -8.29 -15.91 3.08
N LYS A 81 -8.42 -15.21 4.21
CA LYS A 81 -9.50 -14.24 4.45
C LYS A 81 -8.97 -12.82 4.44
N SER A 82 -9.81 -11.89 4.00
CA SER A 82 -9.58 -10.46 4.10
C SER A 82 -9.26 -10.04 5.52
N MET A 83 -8.32 -9.12 5.63
CA MET A 83 -8.12 -8.33 6.84
C MET A 83 -9.00 -7.09 6.77
N SER A 84 -9.13 -6.40 7.91
CA SER A 84 -9.96 -5.19 8.06
C SER A 84 -9.66 -4.12 7.01
N TRP A 85 -8.40 -3.97 6.60
CA TRP A 85 -7.93 -2.92 5.70
C TRP A 85 -7.94 -3.29 4.21
N ASN A 86 -8.07 -4.56 3.83
CA ASN A 86 -8.12 -4.99 2.42
C ASN A 86 -9.37 -5.78 2.05
N GLY A 87 -10.41 -5.78 2.87
CA GLY A 87 -11.67 -6.46 2.57
C GLY A 87 -12.36 -5.92 1.31
N SER A 88 -12.23 -4.62 1.04
CA SER A 88 -12.86 -4.03 -0.13
C SER A 88 -12.08 -4.28 -1.41
N ILE A 89 -12.69 -4.99 -2.37
CA ILE A 89 -12.19 -5.14 -3.73
C ILE A 89 -13.28 -4.68 -4.69
N ALA A 90 -13.10 -3.51 -5.30
CA ALA A 90 -14.01 -3.02 -6.32
C ALA A 90 -14.03 -3.93 -7.55
N ALA A 91 -15.06 -3.79 -8.40
CA ALA A 91 -15.12 -4.49 -9.67
C ALA A 91 -13.87 -4.19 -10.52
N ASN A 92 -13.28 -5.24 -11.10
CA ASN A 92 -12.03 -5.24 -11.85
C ASN A 92 -10.77 -4.80 -11.07
N SER A 93 -10.86 -4.68 -9.75
CA SER A 93 -9.69 -4.41 -8.90
C SER A 93 -9.03 -5.71 -8.43
N LYS A 94 -7.75 -5.62 -8.06
CA LYS A 94 -6.93 -6.74 -7.61
C LYS A 94 -6.29 -6.45 -6.26
N ILE A 95 -5.99 -7.50 -5.52
CA ILE A 95 -5.15 -7.46 -4.34
C ILE A 95 -4.04 -8.52 -4.48
N ASN A 96 -2.90 -8.28 -3.83
CA ASN A 96 -1.84 -9.26 -3.71
C ASN A 96 -1.72 -9.75 -2.27
N ILE A 97 -1.73 -11.07 -2.12
CA ILE A 97 -1.53 -11.75 -0.84
C ILE A 97 -0.43 -12.78 -0.99
N GLY A 98 0.33 -13.03 0.07
CA GLY A 98 1.48 -13.92 -0.01
C GLY A 98 1.71 -14.74 1.23
N PHE A 99 2.51 -15.78 1.07
CA PHE A 99 2.88 -16.69 2.14
C PHE A 99 4.21 -17.38 1.90
N THR A 100 4.83 -17.81 2.98
CA THR A 100 5.91 -18.80 2.98
C THR A 100 5.32 -20.16 3.29
N GLY A 101 5.77 -21.18 2.57
CA GLY A 101 5.37 -22.56 2.79
C GLY A 101 6.53 -23.53 2.75
N THR A 102 6.29 -24.75 3.21
CA THR A 102 7.22 -25.89 3.13
C THR A 102 6.68 -26.95 2.20
N PHE A 103 7.57 -27.77 1.63
CA PHE A 103 7.25 -28.96 0.85
C PHE A 103 8.32 -30.03 1.08
N ALA A 104 8.02 -31.30 0.80
CA ALA A 104 8.99 -32.38 0.98
C ALA A 104 9.81 -32.68 -0.29
N ALA A 105 9.14 -33.11 -1.36
CA ALA A 105 9.80 -33.59 -2.57
C ALA A 105 9.38 -32.82 -3.83
N ALA A 106 8.13 -32.38 -3.92
CA ALA A 106 7.60 -31.63 -5.05
C ALA A 106 6.76 -30.45 -4.57
N ASN A 107 6.76 -29.36 -5.34
CA ASN A 107 5.99 -28.14 -5.09
C ASN A 107 5.03 -27.81 -6.25
N PRO A 108 4.02 -28.67 -6.55
CA PRO A 108 3.06 -28.39 -7.61
C PRO A 108 2.16 -27.19 -7.26
N LYS A 109 1.84 -26.35 -8.25
CA LYS A 109 0.95 -25.18 -8.09
C LYS A 109 -0.53 -25.60 -8.04
N PRO A 110 -1.38 -24.99 -7.19
CA PRO A 110 -2.83 -25.14 -7.25
C PRO A 110 -3.40 -24.67 -8.60
N THR A 111 -4.48 -25.30 -9.07
CA THR A 111 -5.10 -25.00 -10.38
C THR A 111 -6.57 -24.58 -10.28
N ALA A 112 -7.14 -24.58 -9.06
CA ALA A 112 -8.52 -24.23 -8.81
C ALA A 112 -8.63 -23.38 -7.54
N PHE A 113 -9.37 -22.27 -7.68
CA PHE A 113 -9.58 -21.29 -6.62
C PHE A 113 -11.07 -20.97 -6.48
N THR A 114 -11.48 -20.56 -5.29
CA THR A 114 -12.81 -20.03 -5.00
C THR A 114 -12.70 -18.66 -4.34
N LEU A 115 -13.60 -17.74 -4.65
CA LEU A 115 -13.80 -16.46 -3.97
C LEU A 115 -15.22 -16.43 -3.39
N ASN A 116 -15.35 -16.27 -2.08
CA ASN A 116 -16.65 -16.29 -1.38
C ASN A 116 -17.51 -17.50 -1.81
N ASP A 117 -16.87 -18.68 -1.79
CA ASP A 117 -17.41 -19.98 -2.21
C ASP A 117 -17.78 -20.12 -3.70
N SER A 118 -17.56 -19.09 -4.51
CA SER A 118 -17.75 -19.13 -5.97
C SER A 118 -16.45 -19.47 -6.69
N LYS A 119 -16.48 -20.40 -7.65
CA LYS A 119 -15.28 -20.81 -8.39
C LYS A 119 -14.72 -19.64 -9.22
N CYS A 120 -13.42 -19.37 -9.12
CA CYS A 120 -12.73 -18.45 -10.02
C CYS A 120 -12.49 -19.14 -11.36
N THR A 121 -13.10 -18.60 -12.40
CA THR A 121 -13.02 -19.13 -13.78
C THR A 121 -12.27 -18.19 -14.71
N GLY A 122 -11.78 -17.05 -14.22
CA GLY A 122 -11.17 -16.00 -15.05
C GLY A 122 -12.20 -15.18 -15.87
N ALA A 123 -13.50 -15.38 -15.63
CA ALA A 123 -14.58 -14.65 -16.28
C ALA A 123 -15.76 -14.45 -15.32
N VAL A 124 -16.65 -13.51 -15.66
CA VAL A 124 -17.90 -13.29 -14.93
C VAL A 124 -18.94 -14.32 -15.34
N THR A 125 -19.54 -15.01 -14.38
CA THR A 125 -20.70 -15.87 -14.64
C THR A 125 -21.98 -15.12 -14.31
N THR A 126 -22.65 -14.56 -15.32
CA THR A 126 -24.01 -14.04 -15.17
C THR A 126 -25.02 -15.19 -15.22
N PRO A 127 -25.99 -15.30 -14.29
CA PRO A 127 -27.14 -16.17 -14.49
C PRO A 127 -27.91 -15.70 -15.73
N SER A 128 -27.82 -16.47 -16.82
CA SER A 128 -28.41 -16.12 -18.12
C SER A 128 -29.94 -16.14 -18.07
N ALA A 129 -30.56 -14.98 -18.30
CA ALA A 129 -31.89 -14.91 -18.90
C ALA A 129 -31.72 -14.56 -20.39
N SER A 130 -31.84 -15.58 -21.24
CA SER A 130 -31.78 -15.45 -22.70
C SER A 130 -32.80 -14.44 -23.23
N THR A 131 -32.34 -13.49 -24.06
CA THR A 131 -32.90 -13.30 -25.41
C THR A 131 -31.99 -12.45 -26.29
N SER A 132 -31.70 -13.02 -27.46
CA SER A 132 -31.00 -12.43 -28.60
C SER A 132 -31.84 -11.31 -29.24
N THR A 133 -31.20 -10.22 -29.67
CA THR A 133 -31.34 -9.72 -31.05
C THR A 133 -30.30 -8.66 -31.40
N SER A 134 -29.62 -8.93 -32.50
CA SER A 134 -28.72 -8.06 -33.26
C SER A 134 -29.49 -6.99 -34.05
N VAL A 135 -28.97 -5.76 -34.14
CA VAL A 135 -29.15 -4.93 -35.36
C VAL A 135 -28.03 -3.88 -35.59
N THR A 136 -27.66 -3.84 -36.86
CA THR A 136 -26.70 -3.10 -37.68
C THR A 136 -26.76 -1.56 -37.65
N ALA A 137 -25.61 -0.93 -37.91
CA ALA A 137 -25.33 0.51 -38.00
C ALA A 137 -25.83 1.22 -39.30
N SER A 138 -25.99 2.57 -39.26
CA SER A 138 -25.44 3.64 -40.17
C SER A 138 -26.19 5.01 -40.03
N PRO A 139 -25.76 6.18 -40.59
CA PRO A 139 -25.34 7.35 -39.81
C PRO A 139 -26.02 8.72 -40.17
N THR A 140 -25.42 9.83 -39.67
CA THR A 140 -25.51 11.29 -40.02
C THR A 140 -26.65 12.13 -39.37
N PRO A 141 -26.51 13.48 -39.20
CA PRO A 141 -25.39 14.39 -39.50
C PRO A 141 -24.99 15.43 -38.41
N SER A 142 -23.81 16.00 -38.66
CA SER A 142 -23.15 17.12 -37.98
C SER A 142 -23.98 18.42 -37.96
N LYS A 143 -23.97 19.13 -36.82
CA LYS A 143 -24.37 20.54 -36.71
C LYS A 143 -23.33 21.33 -35.91
N THR A 144 -22.75 22.30 -36.59
CA THR A 144 -21.84 23.35 -36.11
C THR A 144 -22.50 24.21 -35.02
N ALA A 145 -21.78 24.44 -33.92
CA ALA A 145 -22.15 25.40 -32.87
C ALA A 145 -21.30 26.69 -32.98
N PRO A 146 -21.82 27.88 -32.62
CA PRO A 146 -21.12 29.16 -32.75
C PRO A 146 -20.14 29.43 -31.61
N ALA A 147 -19.11 30.23 -31.90
CA ALA A 147 -18.06 30.64 -30.98
C ALA A 147 -18.57 31.50 -29.81
N SER A 148 -18.06 31.20 -28.61
CA SER A 148 -18.21 31.97 -27.36
C SER A 148 -16.99 32.91 -27.18
N PRO A 149 -17.12 34.10 -26.56
CA PRO A 149 -16.07 35.09 -26.55
C PRO A 149 -14.94 34.78 -25.56
N THR A 150 -13.74 35.18 -25.97
CA THR A 150 -12.45 35.09 -25.31
C THR A 150 -12.44 35.71 -23.89
N PRO A 151 -11.91 35.03 -22.86
CA PRO A 151 -11.50 35.67 -21.61
C PRO A 151 -10.15 36.38 -21.77
N THR A 152 -10.10 37.62 -21.29
CA THR A 152 -8.91 38.46 -21.17
C THR A 152 -7.78 37.75 -20.40
N ALA A 153 -6.58 37.76 -20.97
CA ALA A 153 -5.38 37.16 -20.42
C ALA A 153 -5.01 37.77 -19.05
N SER A 154 -5.02 36.93 -18.01
CA SER A 154 -4.24 37.13 -16.80
C SER A 154 -2.78 36.77 -17.10
N PRO A 155 -1.77 37.46 -16.55
CA PRO A 155 -0.37 37.19 -16.89
C PRO A 155 -0.02 35.74 -16.57
N THR A 156 0.37 35.00 -17.62
CA THR A 156 0.92 33.66 -17.54
C THR A 156 2.14 33.69 -16.62
N PRO A 157 2.17 32.93 -15.51
CA PRO A 157 3.43 32.70 -14.80
C PRO A 157 4.39 32.08 -15.81
N THR A 158 5.59 32.66 -15.91
CA THR A 158 6.66 32.14 -16.76
C THR A 158 6.82 30.66 -16.47
N ALA A 159 6.52 29.80 -17.46
CA ALA A 159 6.71 28.36 -17.33
C ALA A 159 8.19 28.12 -17.03
N THR A 160 8.49 27.75 -15.79
CA THR A 160 9.77 27.16 -15.42
C THR A 160 9.97 25.96 -16.32
N ALA A 161 11.17 25.83 -16.90
CA ALA A 161 11.51 24.68 -17.74
C ALA A 161 11.31 23.39 -16.93
N ASP A 162 10.73 22.37 -17.57
CA ASP A 162 10.56 21.04 -16.97
C ASP A 162 11.93 20.53 -16.46
N PRO A 163 12.13 20.35 -15.15
CA PRO A 163 13.41 19.93 -14.59
C PRO A 163 13.65 18.42 -14.73
N TRP A 164 12.76 17.69 -15.43
CA TRP A 164 12.93 16.28 -15.75
C TRP A 164 14.14 16.03 -16.65
N ASN A 165 15.23 15.53 -16.05
CA ASN A 165 16.48 15.21 -16.75
C ASN A 165 17.23 14.03 -16.10
N PRO A 166 16.62 12.82 -16.03
CA PRO A 166 17.33 11.64 -15.57
C PRO A 166 18.47 11.23 -16.53
N PRO A 167 19.48 10.46 -16.07
CA PRO A 167 20.43 9.80 -16.95
C PRO A 167 19.72 9.06 -18.08
N SER A 168 20.24 9.15 -19.31
CA SER A 168 19.57 8.61 -20.50
C SER A 168 19.29 7.11 -20.42
N THR A 169 20.09 6.36 -19.67
CA THR A 169 19.90 4.94 -19.39
C THR A 169 18.69 4.64 -18.50
N LEU A 170 18.24 5.60 -17.70
CA LEU A 170 17.12 5.45 -16.77
C LEU A 170 15.78 5.92 -17.37
N VAL A 171 15.79 6.78 -18.40
CA VAL A 171 14.57 7.34 -19.02
C VAL A 171 13.54 6.26 -19.38
N LYS A 172 13.96 5.22 -20.10
CA LYS A 172 13.06 4.15 -20.55
C LYS A 172 12.58 3.26 -19.38
N PRO A 173 13.45 2.79 -18.48
CA PRO A 173 13.03 2.11 -17.26
C PRO A 173 12.02 2.90 -16.42
N LEU A 174 12.27 4.20 -16.16
CA LEU A 174 11.37 5.06 -15.38
C LEU A 174 9.99 5.18 -16.04
N ALA A 175 9.95 5.41 -17.35
CA ALA A 175 8.68 5.47 -18.08
C ALA A 175 7.92 4.15 -18.05
N ALA A 176 8.63 3.01 -18.04
CA ALA A 176 7.99 1.70 -17.90
C ALA A 176 7.41 1.50 -16.49
N VAL A 177 8.12 1.98 -15.45
CA VAL A 177 7.64 1.94 -14.06
C VAL A 177 6.36 2.77 -13.94
N TRP A 178 6.38 4.01 -14.40
CA TRP A 178 5.19 4.86 -14.32
C TRP A 178 4.00 4.28 -15.09
N ALA A 179 4.23 3.74 -16.30
CA ALA A 179 3.16 3.09 -17.05
C ALA A 179 2.61 1.84 -16.33
N HIS A 180 3.46 1.13 -15.59
CA HIS A 180 3.04 0.02 -14.75
C HIS A 180 2.14 0.52 -13.60
N GLU A 181 2.58 1.53 -12.87
CA GLU A 181 1.84 2.20 -11.79
C GLU A 181 0.44 2.65 -12.27
N GLU A 182 0.36 3.38 -13.38
CA GLU A 182 -0.90 3.84 -13.98
C GLU A 182 -1.82 2.68 -14.38
N SER A 183 -1.24 1.54 -14.79
CA SER A 183 -2.01 0.35 -15.17
C SER A 183 -2.45 -0.49 -13.96
N THR A 184 -1.71 -0.42 -12.86
CA THR A 184 -1.92 -1.22 -11.66
C THR A 184 -2.92 -0.55 -10.72
N TYR A 185 -2.84 0.78 -10.57
CA TYR A 185 -3.61 1.52 -9.57
C TYR A 185 -4.73 2.35 -10.20
N SER A 186 -5.97 1.95 -9.94
CA SER A 186 -7.18 2.59 -10.49
C SER A 186 -7.43 4.01 -9.97
N ASP A 187 -6.87 4.37 -8.81
CA ASP A 187 -6.98 5.69 -8.19
C ASP A 187 -5.61 6.32 -7.87
N LEU A 188 -4.59 6.05 -8.68
CA LEU A 188 -3.23 6.56 -8.49
C LEU A 188 -3.18 8.09 -8.26
N TYR A 189 -3.96 8.83 -9.04
CA TYR A 189 -3.99 10.29 -8.97
C TYR A 189 -4.93 10.84 -7.88
N GLY A 190 -5.99 10.09 -7.55
CA GLY A 190 -7.02 10.52 -6.61
C GLY A 190 -6.73 10.11 -5.17
N PHE A 191 -5.90 9.09 -4.92
CA PHE A 191 -5.52 8.65 -3.59
C PHE A 191 -4.87 9.79 -2.77
N LYS A 192 -5.33 10.02 -1.53
CA LYS A 192 -5.03 11.22 -0.70
C LYS A 192 -4.16 10.96 0.54
N ASN A 193 -3.54 9.80 0.66
CA ASN A 193 -2.74 9.47 1.84
C ASN A 193 -1.30 9.05 1.56
N TYR A 194 -0.75 9.33 0.37
CA TYR A 194 0.68 9.15 0.12
C TYR A 194 1.51 9.99 1.10
N GLY A 195 2.77 9.62 1.33
CA GLY A 195 3.74 10.40 2.09
C GLY A 195 3.83 11.85 1.61
N TRP A 196 3.60 12.09 0.32
CA TRP A 196 3.42 13.41 -0.27
C TRP A 196 2.29 14.22 0.38
N ASP A 197 1.09 13.63 0.47
CA ASP A 197 -0.07 14.24 1.12
C ASP A 197 0.15 14.43 2.62
N GLN A 198 0.88 13.49 3.22
CA GLN A 198 1.24 13.53 4.64
C GLN A 198 2.07 14.77 4.96
N LEU A 199 3.16 14.94 4.21
CA LEU A 199 4.05 16.08 4.32
C LEU A 199 3.35 17.39 4.03
N VAL A 200 2.52 17.46 2.99
CA VAL A 200 1.81 18.69 2.63
C VAL A 200 0.81 19.10 3.71
N ALA A 201 0.01 18.16 4.21
CA ALA A 201 -0.98 18.45 5.25
C ALA A 201 -0.34 18.88 6.59
N ASN A 202 0.90 18.46 6.83
CA ASN A 202 1.65 18.74 8.05
C ASN A 202 2.77 19.76 7.88
N ALA A 203 2.80 20.47 6.74
CA ALA A 203 3.80 21.49 6.45
C ALA A 203 5.26 21.01 6.65
N GLY A 204 5.56 19.79 6.20
CA GLY A 204 6.92 19.23 6.22
C GLY A 204 7.30 18.53 7.53
N THR A 205 6.32 18.01 8.28
CA THR A 205 6.59 17.13 9.44
C THR A 205 5.85 15.82 9.31
N ILE A 206 6.42 14.74 9.83
CA ILE A 206 5.76 13.43 9.94
C ILE A 206 5.76 12.97 11.38
N ASN A 207 4.60 12.53 11.83
CA ASN A 207 4.43 11.93 13.13
C ASN A 207 4.34 10.39 13.01
N TYR A 208 5.03 9.68 13.88
CA TYR A 208 5.03 8.24 14.00
C TYR A 208 4.39 7.81 15.31
N CYS A 209 3.70 6.68 15.29
CA CYS A 209 3.39 5.93 16.49
C CYS A 209 3.98 4.52 16.40
N VAL A 210 4.69 4.08 17.44
CA VAL A 210 5.36 2.78 17.47
C VAL A 210 4.42 1.74 18.06
N ARG A 211 4.21 0.63 17.36
CA ARG A 211 3.48 -0.56 17.84
C ARG A 211 4.48 -1.64 18.22
N TRP A 212 4.73 -1.81 19.51
CA TRP A 212 5.75 -2.71 20.04
C TRP A 212 5.15 -4.05 20.44
N ASP A 213 5.25 -5.04 19.56
CA ASP A 213 4.66 -6.37 19.75
C ASP A 213 5.60 -7.38 20.42
N SER A 214 6.89 -7.03 20.59
CA SER A 214 7.84 -7.88 21.31
C SER A 214 7.59 -7.89 22.81
N THR A 215 7.87 -9.01 23.47
CA THR A 215 7.83 -9.14 24.94
C THR A 215 9.05 -8.52 25.61
N ALA A 216 10.09 -8.18 24.85
CA ALA A 216 11.28 -7.54 25.40
C ALA A 216 10.94 -6.15 25.99
N HIS A 217 11.70 -5.78 27.02
CA HIS A 217 11.61 -4.46 27.61
C HIS A 217 12.33 -3.42 26.75
N VAL A 218 11.82 -2.19 26.76
CA VAL A 218 12.39 -1.05 26.04
C VAL A 218 12.78 0.00 27.07
N THR A 219 14.02 0.48 26.99
CA THR A 219 14.54 1.59 27.80
C THR A 219 14.19 2.95 27.19
N ALA A 220 14.23 4.03 27.98
CA ALA A 220 14.12 5.40 27.46
C ALA A 220 15.18 5.68 26.35
N ALA A 221 16.41 5.19 26.53
CA ALA A 221 17.48 5.35 25.55
C ALA A 221 17.17 4.63 24.23
N GLN A 222 16.59 3.43 24.30
CA GLN A 222 16.12 2.71 23.11
C GLN A 222 14.98 3.43 22.43
N ARG A 223 13.98 3.92 23.17
CA ARG A 223 12.89 4.75 22.65
C ARG A 223 13.43 5.94 21.86
N ASP A 224 14.36 6.68 22.45
CA ASP A 224 14.96 7.87 21.83
C ASP A 224 15.81 7.48 20.60
N ALA A 225 16.48 6.32 20.65
CA ALA A 225 17.21 5.78 19.50
C ALA A 225 16.28 5.37 18.33
N VAL A 226 15.07 4.86 18.60
CA VAL A 226 14.06 4.61 17.54
C VAL A 226 13.70 5.91 16.81
N GLN A 227 13.43 6.98 17.56
CA GLN A 227 13.16 8.31 17.02
C GLN A 227 14.31 8.82 16.13
N VAL A 228 15.55 8.70 16.60
CA VAL A 228 16.74 9.09 15.83
C VAL A 228 16.89 8.25 14.57
N ALA A 229 16.69 6.94 14.66
CA ALA A 229 16.78 6.03 13.52
C ALA A 229 15.72 6.39 12.45
N LEU A 230 14.47 6.60 12.85
CA LEU A 230 13.39 7.01 11.95
C LEU A 230 13.71 8.34 11.26
N GLN A 231 14.11 9.36 12.01
CA GLN A 231 14.52 10.66 11.44
C GLN A 231 15.64 10.49 10.40
N LYS A 232 16.65 9.67 10.71
CA LYS A 232 17.78 9.43 9.81
C LYS A 232 17.36 8.71 8.53
N GLN A 233 16.56 7.65 8.63
CA GLN A 233 16.15 6.88 7.45
C GLN A 233 15.18 7.69 6.58
N TYR A 234 14.25 8.41 7.18
CA TYR A 234 13.32 9.28 6.44
C TYR A 234 14.05 10.40 5.70
N GLN A 235 15.07 11.01 6.34
CA GLN A 235 15.86 12.06 5.71
C GLN A 235 16.54 11.60 4.42
N LYS A 236 16.90 10.31 4.28
CA LYS A 236 17.51 9.80 3.04
C LYS A 236 16.56 9.88 1.84
N TRP A 237 15.27 9.59 2.04
CA TRP A 237 14.25 9.78 1.00
C TRP A 237 14.05 11.27 0.70
N MET A 238 14.12 12.13 1.71
CA MET A 238 14.02 13.59 1.50
C MET A 238 15.23 14.16 0.78
N ASP A 239 16.43 13.68 1.07
CA ASP A 239 17.65 14.08 0.38
C ASP A 239 17.60 13.72 -1.11
N ALA A 240 16.89 12.64 -1.48
CA ALA A 240 16.65 12.29 -2.89
C ALA A 240 15.81 13.36 -3.63
N MET A 241 14.97 14.11 -2.91
CA MET A 241 14.19 15.25 -3.44
C MET A 241 14.97 16.57 -3.47
N LEU A 242 16.25 16.57 -3.09
CA LEU A 242 17.10 17.76 -3.11
C LEU A 242 18.18 17.67 -4.18
N ASP A 243 18.50 18.80 -4.80
CA ASP A 243 19.71 19.03 -5.57
C ASP A 243 20.47 20.20 -4.92
N ASP A 244 21.69 19.94 -4.44
CA ASP A 244 22.53 20.91 -3.71
C ASP A 244 21.78 21.63 -2.56
N GLY A 245 20.92 20.88 -1.85
CA GLY A 245 20.11 21.39 -0.74
C GLY A 245 18.92 22.26 -1.16
N GLN A 246 18.65 22.39 -2.46
CA GLN A 246 17.43 22.99 -2.99
C GLN A 246 16.43 21.92 -3.35
N GLY A 247 15.13 22.19 -3.15
CA GLY A 247 14.08 21.27 -3.58
C GLY A 247 14.06 21.11 -5.09
N TRP A 248 13.98 19.86 -5.54
CA TRP A 248 13.80 19.54 -6.96
C TRP A 248 12.33 19.71 -7.36
N ASP A 249 12.09 20.34 -8.51
CA ASP A 249 10.75 20.49 -9.10
C ASP A 249 9.68 21.08 -8.16
N ASP A 250 9.97 22.25 -7.59
CA ASP A 250 9.12 22.97 -6.63
C ASP A 250 8.87 22.23 -5.30
N TRP A 251 9.65 21.18 -5.00
CA TRP A 251 9.62 20.51 -3.70
C TRP A 251 9.91 21.49 -2.55
N PRO A 252 8.96 21.71 -1.61
CA PRO A 252 9.09 22.80 -0.64
C PRO A 252 9.86 22.41 0.63
N TYR A 253 10.09 21.12 0.89
CA TYR A 253 10.57 20.62 2.18
C TYR A 253 12.05 20.23 2.16
N LYS A 254 12.90 21.15 2.60
CA LYS A 254 14.36 20.90 2.70
C LYS A 254 14.75 20.09 3.93
N ASN A 255 13.98 20.22 4.99
CA ASN A 255 14.15 19.46 6.22
C ASN A 255 12.77 18.95 6.62
N VAL A 256 12.63 17.63 6.75
CA VAL A 256 11.41 17.04 7.30
C VAL A 256 11.69 16.58 8.72
N ALA A 257 10.95 17.16 9.67
CA ALA A 257 11.02 16.70 11.05
C ALA A 257 10.16 15.45 11.23
N VAL A 258 10.77 14.38 11.73
CA VAL A 258 10.10 13.15 12.14
C VAL A 258 9.94 13.15 13.65
N LYS A 259 8.74 12.81 14.15
CA LYS A 259 8.45 12.74 15.59
C LYS A 259 7.72 11.46 15.93
N VAL A 260 8.25 10.67 16.84
CA VAL A 260 7.50 9.62 17.50
C VAL A 260 6.64 10.28 18.57
N VAL A 261 5.32 10.25 18.37
CA VAL A 261 4.33 10.87 19.27
C VAL A 261 3.63 9.86 20.17
N GLY A 262 3.74 8.56 19.86
CA GLY A 262 3.10 7.53 20.67
C GLY A 262 3.79 6.16 20.62
N TRP A 263 3.52 5.36 21.64
CA TRP A 263 3.93 3.96 21.77
C TRP A 263 2.75 3.10 22.23
N ALA A 264 2.48 2.03 21.49
CA ALA A 264 1.52 1.00 21.86
C ALA A 264 2.24 -0.27 22.32
N VAL A 265 1.83 -0.82 23.47
CA VAL A 265 2.38 -2.03 24.08
C VAL A 265 1.28 -2.93 24.62
N ARG A 266 1.58 -4.23 24.82
CA ARG A 266 0.66 -5.16 25.48
C ARG A 266 0.60 -4.89 26.99
N ASP A 267 1.76 -4.67 27.60
CA ASP A 267 1.91 -4.41 29.03
C ASP A 267 2.76 -3.16 29.25
N ARG A 268 2.28 -2.25 30.10
CA ARG A 268 3.00 -1.04 30.46
C ARG A 268 4.37 -1.32 31.09
N ALA A 269 4.52 -2.47 31.75
CA ALA A 269 5.77 -2.90 32.36
C ALA A 269 6.90 -3.13 31.35
N GLN A 270 6.57 -3.30 30.06
CA GLN A 270 7.56 -3.42 28.98
C GLN A 270 8.35 -2.13 28.75
N LEU A 271 7.81 -0.97 29.16
CA LEU A 271 8.46 0.33 28.96
C LEU A 271 9.15 0.78 30.24
N GLU A 272 10.49 0.77 30.25
CA GLU A 272 11.34 1.15 31.39
C GLU A 272 11.54 2.67 31.49
N TRP A 273 10.47 3.42 31.23
CA TRP A 273 10.39 4.86 31.43
C TRP A 273 8.98 5.23 31.89
N THR A 274 8.82 6.41 32.50
CA THR A 274 7.53 6.91 33.00
C THR A 274 7.31 8.39 32.72
N ASP A 275 8.17 9.01 31.91
CA ASP A 275 7.95 10.37 31.43
C ASP A 275 6.75 10.44 30.46
N ASP A 276 6.31 11.66 30.16
CA ASP A 276 5.19 12.00 29.30
C ASP A 276 5.65 12.51 27.92
N ALA A 277 6.85 12.11 27.47
CA ALA A 277 7.40 12.56 26.19
C ALA A 277 6.58 12.11 24.97
N VAL A 278 5.83 11.02 25.11
CA VAL A 278 4.97 10.41 24.08
C VAL A 278 3.71 9.84 24.71
N ASP A 279 2.63 9.75 23.94
CA ASP A 279 1.43 9.05 24.36
C ASP A 279 1.71 7.54 24.49
N VAL A 280 1.12 6.90 25.49
CA VAL A 280 1.28 5.45 25.71
C VAL A 280 -0.08 4.76 25.67
N TYR A 281 -0.24 3.85 24.72
CA TYR A 281 -1.40 3.00 24.54
C TYR A 281 -1.08 1.61 25.10
N VAL A 282 -1.93 1.09 25.98
CA VAL A 282 -1.65 -0.17 26.70
C VAL A 282 -2.80 -1.13 26.51
N ASN A 283 -2.47 -2.35 26.07
CA ASN A 283 -3.42 -3.46 25.92
C ASN A 283 -4.59 -3.17 24.97
N ASP A 284 -4.44 -2.18 24.09
CA ASP A 284 -5.27 -2.03 22.90
C ASP A 284 -4.65 -2.91 21.82
N ILE A 285 -5.35 -3.96 21.37
CA ILE A 285 -4.80 -4.99 20.48
C ILE A 285 -5.68 -5.09 19.25
N ASN A 286 -5.08 -4.92 18.07
CA ASN A 286 -5.73 -5.12 16.78
C ASN A 286 -4.77 -5.86 15.85
N GLU A 287 -5.29 -6.78 15.03
CA GLU A 287 -4.49 -7.66 14.16
C GLU A 287 -3.38 -8.41 14.90
N ASP A 288 -3.68 -8.81 16.15
CA ASP A 288 -2.74 -9.44 17.08
C ASP A 288 -1.44 -8.65 17.28
N ALA A 289 -1.52 -7.32 17.33
CA ALA A 289 -0.43 -6.45 17.73
C ALA A 289 -0.95 -5.23 18.52
N PRO A 290 -0.15 -4.64 19.43
CA PRO A 290 -0.53 -3.42 20.13
C PRO A 290 -0.89 -2.29 19.19
N GLN A 291 -2.03 -1.65 19.37
CA GLN A 291 -2.62 -0.65 18.49
C GLN A 291 -2.40 0.75 19.07
N CYS A 292 -1.86 1.64 18.26
CA CYS A 292 -1.89 3.07 18.55
C CYS A 292 -3.32 3.60 18.41
N GLY A 293 -3.70 4.62 19.18
CA GLY A 293 -5.09 5.09 19.17
C GLY A 293 -5.60 5.45 17.78
N GLU A 294 -6.53 4.65 17.24
CA GLU A 294 -7.11 4.84 15.90
C GLU A 294 -7.67 6.26 15.69
N PRO A 295 -8.33 6.90 16.69
CA PRO A 295 -8.78 8.28 16.57
C PRO A 295 -7.68 9.34 16.31
N CYS A 296 -6.42 8.97 16.55
CA CYS A 296 -5.23 9.80 16.31
C CYS A 296 -4.49 9.43 15.01
N GLY A 297 -4.84 8.32 14.36
CA GLY A 297 -4.12 7.84 13.18
C GLY A 297 -4.67 8.43 11.89
N ARG A 298 -3.81 9.03 11.08
CA ARG A 298 -4.17 9.59 9.77
C ARG A 298 -4.78 8.57 8.83
N PHE A 299 -4.28 7.33 8.84
CA PHE A 299 -4.84 6.25 8.04
C PHE A 299 -6.36 6.11 8.23
N PHE A 300 -6.85 6.31 9.46
CA PHE A 300 -8.26 6.27 9.83
C PHE A 300 -9.00 7.61 9.61
N HIS A 301 -8.25 8.72 9.57
CA HIS A 301 -8.76 10.09 9.52
C HIS A 301 -8.10 10.91 8.40
N GLN A 302 -8.22 10.42 7.16
CA GLN A 302 -7.68 11.09 5.97
C GLN A 302 -8.41 12.41 5.65
N ASP A 303 -9.58 12.64 6.27
CA ASP A 303 -10.28 13.92 6.27
C ASP A 303 -9.60 14.99 7.14
N GLY A 304 -8.56 14.62 7.89
CA GLY A 304 -7.84 15.47 8.82
C GLY A 304 -8.60 15.77 10.11
N ASN A 305 -9.69 15.04 10.39
CA ASN A 305 -10.52 15.25 11.57
C ASN A 305 -10.03 14.41 12.76
N TYR A 306 -9.14 15.00 13.55
CA TYR A 306 -8.62 14.38 14.78
C TYR A 306 -9.39 14.79 16.04
N SER A 307 -10.68 15.17 15.93
CA SER A 307 -11.47 15.55 17.12
C SER A 307 -11.66 14.41 18.11
N GLY A 308 -11.53 13.15 17.65
CA GLY A 308 -11.55 11.96 18.50
C GLY A 308 -10.21 11.63 19.16
N CYS A 309 -9.12 12.26 18.73
CA CYS A 309 -7.81 12.06 19.35
C CYS A 309 -7.75 12.77 20.70
N THR A 310 -7.42 12.06 21.78
CA THR A 310 -7.39 12.61 23.15
C THR A 310 -6.48 13.84 23.29
N GLY A 311 -5.35 13.88 22.57
CA GLY A 311 -4.46 15.04 22.49
C GLY A 311 -4.72 15.98 21.30
N GLY A 312 -5.81 15.73 20.56
CA GLY A 312 -6.17 16.46 19.34
C GLY A 312 -5.14 16.34 18.22
N LYS A 313 -5.21 17.27 17.27
CA LYS A 313 -4.32 17.27 16.08
C LYS A 313 -2.82 17.30 16.44
N ALA A 314 -2.41 17.85 17.58
CA ALA A 314 -0.98 17.88 17.93
C ALA A 314 -0.40 16.49 18.26
N HIS A 315 -1.27 15.53 18.64
CA HIS A 315 -0.92 14.17 19.03
C HIS A 315 -1.25 13.13 17.96
N HIS A 316 -1.74 13.56 16.80
CA HIS A 316 -1.99 12.64 15.68
C HIS A 316 -0.69 12.04 15.14
N TYR A 317 -0.77 10.84 14.58
CA TYR A 317 0.32 10.21 13.85
C TYR A 317 -0.06 9.97 12.39
N ASP A 318 0.91 10.13 11.49
CA ASP A 318 0.76 9.86 10.05
C ASP A 318 1.10 8.41 9.73
N ASN A 319 2.17 7.89 10.35
CA ASN A 319 2.68 6.55 10.11
C ASN A 319 2.69 5.72 11.40
N SER A 320 2.36 4.44 11.26
CA SER A 320 2.51 3.45 12.31
C SER A 320 3.75 2.61 12.04
N LEU A 321 4.71 2.58 12.97
CA LEU A 321 5.85 1.67 12.92
C LEU A 321 5.53 0.42 13.74
N TRP A 322 5.24 -0.69 13.07
CA TRP A 322 4.99 -1.97 13.71
C TRP A 322 6.31 -2.71 13.87
N LEU A 323 6.72 -2.88 15.12
CA LEU A 323 7.88 -3.68 15.48
C LEU A 323 7.36 -5.04 15.96
N THR A 324 7.25 -5.97 15.00
CA THR A 324 6.65 -7.31 15.20
C THR A 324 7.72 -8.30 15.63
N ALA A 325 7.52 -8.99 16.75
CA ALA A 325 8.47 -10.00 17.21
C ALA A 325 8.52 -11.21 16.28
N GLY A 326 9.73 -11.66 15.95
CA GLY A 326 9.95 -12.83 15.11
C GLY A 326 9.49 -12.66 13.65
N PHE A 327 9.11 -11.44 13.25
CA PHE A 327 8.74 -11.16 11.87
C PHE A 327 9.99 -11.02 11.00
N GLU A 328 10.12 -11.89 10.00
CA GLU A 328 11.16 -11.83 9.00
C GLU A 328 10.64 -11.04 7.78
N GLY A 329 11.37 -10.02 7.36
CA GLY A 329 11.00 -9.15 6.23
C GLY A 329 10.36 -7.83 6.66
N GLY A 330 9.62 -7.24 5.73
CA GLY A 330 8.96 -5.95 5.88
C GLY A 330 7.63 -5.90 5.14
N ALA A 331 6.79 -4.95 5.52
CA ALA A 331 5.64 -4.52 4.74
C ALA A 331 5.43 -3.01 4.96
N GLY A 332 5.03 -2.29 3.93
CA GLY A 332 4.92 -0.84 3.96
C GLY A 332 3.75 -0.33 3.14
N GLY A 333 3.36 0.91 3.40
CA GLY A 333 2.31 1.59 2.67
C GLY A 333 2.04 2.98 3.21
N ASP A 334 0.85 3.50 2.89
CA ASP A 334 0.38 4.81 3.34
C ASP A 334 0.14 4.88 4.86
N TRP A 335 -0.05 3.74 5.51
CA TRP A 335 -0.26 3.62 6.96
C TRP A 335 1.03 3.55 7.77
N GLY A 336 2.19 3.38 7.14
CA GLY A 336 3.49 3.21 7.81
C GLY A 336 4.24 1.95 7.38
N GLN A 337 4.98 1.38 8.32
CA GLN A 337 5.88 0.24 8.06
C GLN A 337 5.72 -0.82 9.15
N ARG A 338 5.85 -2.10 8.78
CA ARG A 338 5.93 -3.26 9.66
C ARG A 338 7.24 -3.98 9.40
N ILE A 339 8.02 -4.19 10.45
CA ILE A 339 9.37 -4.75 10.39
C ILE A 339 9.60 -5.63 11.62
N GLY A 340 10.47 -6.62 11.48
CA GLY A 340 10.93 -7.43 12.61
C GLY A 340 11.51 -6.57 13.73
N ALA A 341 10.99 -6.71 14.94
CA ALA A 341 11.45 -5.97 16.11
C ALA A 341 12.95 -6.21 16.37
N GLU A 342 13.38 -7.47 16.31
CA GLU A 342 14.77 -7.87 16.54
C GLU A 342 15.71 -7.28 15.46
N TYR A 343 15.27 -7.32 14.20
CA TYR A 343 16.00 -6.73 13.08
C TYR A 343 16.13 -5.21 13.25
N PHE A 344 15.01 -4.51 13.48
CA PHE A 344 15.03 -3.06 13.60
C PHE A 344 15.89 -2.60 14.79
N MET A 345 15.70 -3.22 15.95
CA MET A 345 16.44 -2.86 17.17
C MET A 345 17.94 -3.15 17.08
N SER A 346 18.34 -4.20 16.36
CA SER A 346 19.77 -4.49 16.11
C SER A 346 20.42 -3.55 15.09
N ASN A 347 19.62 -2.78 14.34
CA ASN A 347 20.08 -1.87 13.28
C ASN A 347 19.89 -0.37 13.60
N LEU A 348 19.49 0.00 14.82
CA LEU A 348 19.20 1.41 15.18
C LEU A 348 20.33 2.41 14.86
N THR A 349 21.58 1.96 14.90
CA THR A 349 22.75 2.81 14.67
C THR A 349 23.37 2.64 13.28
N THR A 350 22.83 1.77 12.43
CA THR A 350 23.42 1.54 11.10
C THR A 350 23.19 2.74 10.19
N GLU A 351 23.97 2.80 9.10
CA GLU A 351 23.80 3.87 8.13
C GLU A 351 22.47 3.73 7.41
N ASN A 352 22.20 2.54 6.88
CA ASN A 352 21.00 2.20 6.14
C ASN A 352 20.31 1.02 6.83
N ILE A 353 19.10 1.25 7.32
CA ILE A 353 18.22 0.17 7.79
C ILE A 353 17.48 -0.32 6.56
N HIS A 354 18.09 -1.27 5.84
CA HIS A 354 17.67 -1.69 4.50
C HIS A 354 16.17 -1.96 4.37
N ILE A 355 15.59 -2.80 5.24
CA ILE A 355 14.15 -3.13 5.18
C ILE A 355 13.31 -1.87 5.40
N LEU A 356 13.66 -1.04 6.39
CA LEU A 356 12.91 0.19 6.64
C LEU A 356 12.96 1.15 5.45
N LEU A 357 14.10 1.28 4.78
CA LEU A 357 14.22 2.14 3.60
C LEU A 357 13.33 1.65 2.45
N HIS A 358 13.29 0.34 2.22
CA HIS A 358 12.37 -0.28 1.26
C HIS A 358 10.91 0.02 1.63
N GLU A 359 10.49 -0.30 2.86
CA GLU A 359 9.09 -0.11 3.29
C GLU A 359 8.66 1.37 3.31
N MET A 360 9.58 2.29 3.56
CA MET A 360 9.32 3.73 3.45
C MET A 360 9.05 4.16 1.99
N GLY A 361 9.58 3.46 0.99
CA GLY A 361 9.32 3.76 -0.42
C GLY A 361 7.84 3.58 -0.77
N HIS A 362 7.20 2.54 -0.26
CA HIS A 362 5.76 2.30 -0.44
C HIS A 362 4.89 3.43 0.15
N THR A 363 5.34 4.11 1.20
CA THR A 363 4.64 5.29 1.71
C THR A 363 4.53 6.39 0.65
N TYR A 364 5.48 6.50 -0.28
CA TYR A 364 5.45 7.45 -1.39
C TYR A 364 4.79 6.91 -2.66
N GLY A 365 4.20 5.71 -2.58
CA GLY A 365 3.51 5.05 -3.68
C GLY A 365 4.43 4.23 -4.57
N LEU A 366 5.72 4.08 -4.25
CA LEU A 366 6.62 3.27 -5.08
C LEU A 366 6.24 1.79 -4.98
N ASP A 367 6.11 1.13 -6.13
CA ASP A 367 5.87 -0.30 -6.23
C ASP A 367 6.99 -1.17 -5.66
N ASP A 368 6.64 -2.41 -5.35
CA ASP A 368 7.59 -3.50 -5.13
C ASP A 368 7.88 -4.23 -6.45
N PHE A 369 9.09 -4.76 -6.59
CA PHE A 369 9.60 -5.32 -7.84
C PHE A 369 10.02 -6.79 -7.65
N TYR A 370 9.04 -7.68 -7.54
CA TYR A 370 9.28 -9.12 -7.35
C TYR A 370 9.43 -9.89 -8.66
N ASP A 371 8.63 -9.53 -9.66
CA ASP A 371 8.35 -10.31 -10.86
C ASP A 371 8.74 -9.58 -12.15
N TRP A 372 9.29 -8.37 -12.01
CA TRP A 372 9.79 -7.58 -13.11
C TRP A 372 10.96 -6.70 -12.68
N ASP A 373 12.04 -6.72 -13.48
CA ASP A 373 13.19 -5.84 -13.31
C ASP A 373 13.24 -4.81 -14.45
N PRO A 374 12.91 -3.53 -14.19
CA PRO A 374 12.95 -2.47 -15.20
C PRO A 374 14.37 -2.18 -15.72
N LEU A 375 15.40 -2.51 -14.94
CA LEU A 375 16.81 -2.33 -15.28
C LEU A 375 17.42 -3.56 -15.97
N ASN A 376 16.67 -4.64 -16.14
CA ASN A 376 17.12 -5.87 -16.82
C ASN A 376 18.45 -6.42 -16.27
N GLY A 377 18.63 -6.39 -14.95
CA GLY A 377 19.79 -6.92 -14.22
C GLY A 377 21.04 -6.05 -14.31
N THR A 378 20.95 -4.84 -14.88
CA THR A 378 22.12 -3.95 -15.04
C THR A 378 22.54 -3.26 -13.74
N ALA A 379 21.62 -3.09 -12.79
CA ALA A 379 21.88 -2.58 -11.44
C ALA A 379 20.74 -2.99 -10.48
N GLY A 380 21.03 -3.06 -9.19
CA GLY A 380 20.02 -3.20 -8.12
C GLY A 380 19.53 -1.84 -7.63
N PHE A 381 18.37 -1.81 -6.98
CA PHE A 381 17.73 -0.63 -6.42
C PHE A 381 16.86 -1.01 -5.21
N ILE A 382 16.63 -0.09 -4.26
CA ILE A 382 16.07 -0.44 -2.95
C ILE A 382 14.67 -1.05 -3.09
N MET A 383 13.86 -0.57 -4.03
CA MET A 383 12.48 -1.05 -4.24
C MET A 383 12.42 -2.45 -4.88
N MET A 384 13.52 -2.99 -5.39
CA MET A 384 13.64 -4.42 -5.70
C MET A 384 14.27 -5.12 -4.50
N ALA A 385 13.42 -5.70 -3.66
CA ALA A 385 13.78 -6.23 -2.35
C ALA A 385 15.07 -7.08 -2.38
N GLY A 386 16.01 -6.75 -1.51
CA GLY A 386 17.30 -7.44 -1.40
C GLY A 386 18.34 -7.15 -2.49
N SER A 387 18.00 -6.42 -3.56
CA SER A 387 18.93 -6.14 -4.67
C SER A 387 19.91 -4.98 -4.39
N ALA A 388 19.54 -4.06 -3.50
CA ALA A 388 20.39 -2.97 -3.00
C ALA A 388 20.15 -2.76 -1.52
N THR A 389 21.16 -2.27 -0.77
CA THR A 389 21.06 -2.02 0.68
C THR A 389 20.82 -0.56 1.05
N GLN A 390 20.68 0.31 0.04
CA GLN A 390 20.49 1.75 0.20
C GLN A 390 19.71 2.32 -1.00
N ILE A 391 19.13 3.50 -0.83
CA ILE A 391 18.50 4.27 -1.91
C ILE A 391 19.54 4.52 -3.01
N THR A 392 19.20 4.16 -4.24
CA THR A 392 20.05 4.31 -5.44
C THR A 392 19.59 5.49 -6.29
N ASP A 393 20.35 5.79 -7.34
CA ASP A 393 19.93 6.80 -8.32
C ASP A 393 18.61 6.44 -9.01
N PHE A 394 18.34 5.15 -9.24
CA PHE A 394 17.08 4.75 -9.85
C PHE A 394 15.90 5.00 -8.91
N ASP A 395 16.04 4.66 -7.62
CA ASP A 395 15.03 4.95 -6.59
C ASP A 395 14.76 6.45 -6.46
N LYS A 396 15.83 7.26 -6.44
CA LYS A 396 15.76 8.72 -6.44
C LYS A 396 14.93 9.23 -7.61
N TRP A 397 15.18 8.73 -8.82
CA TRP A 397 14.44 9.17 -10.00
C TRP A 397 13.01 8.64 -10.07
N MET A 398 12.73 7.44 -9.56
CA MET A 398 11.35 6.95 -9.41
C MET A 398 10.55 7.84 -8.45
N LEU A 399 11.13 8.18 -7.30
CA LEU A 399 10.53 9.08 -6.32
C LEU A 399 10.23 10.47 -6.93
N ARG A 400 11.18 11.02 -7.68
CA ARG A 400 11.02 12.28 -8.42
C ARG A 400 9.96 12.19 -9.51
N ASP A 401 9.86 11.06 -10.20
CA ASP A 401 8.85 10.87 -11.24
C ASP A 401 7.43 10.85 -10.65
N PHE A 402 7.25 10.19 -9.50
CA PHE A 402 6.01 10.26 -8.73
C PHE A 402 5.64 11.69 -8.37
N TRP A 403 6.59 12.45 -7.82
CA TRP A 403 6.37 13.87 -7.50
C TRP A 403 5.98 14.67 -8.74
N ARG A 404 6.67 14.50 -9.87
CA ARG A 404 6.40 15.21 -11.13
C ARG A 404 4.96 15.05 -11.61
N HIS A 405 4.39 13.85 -11.45
CA HIS A 405 3.01 13.56 -11.86
C HIS A 405 1.97 14.02 -10.83
N LEU A 406 2.33 14.06 -9.55
CA LEU A 406 1.39 14.40 -8.49
C LEU A 406 1.43 15.88 -8.08
N LYS A 407 2.54 16.61 -8.25
CA LYS A 407 2.77 17.93 -7.64
C LYS A 407 1.67 18.95 -7.88
N SER A 408 1.05 18.94 -9.07
CA SER A 408 0.03 19.92 -9.46
C SER A 408 -1.21 19.84 -8.55
N ARG A 409 -1.44 18.71 -7.88
CA ARG A 409 -2.51 18.55 -6.89
C ARG A 409 -2.33 19.45 -5.66
N TYR A 410 -1.11 19.93 -5.41
CA TYR A 410 -0.76 20.78 -4.27
C TYR A 410 -0.71 22.27 -4.65
N GLY A 411 -1.07 22.63 -5.89
CA GLY A 411 -1.01 23.99 -6.38
C GLY A 411 0.43 24.50 -6.63
N LEU A 412 1.34 23.56 -6.87
CA LEU A 412 2.75 23.78 -7.21
C LEU A 412 3.00 23.55 -8.70
#